data_AF-A0A934DIE1-F1
#
_entry.id   AF-A0A934DIE1-F1
#
_cell.length_a   1.000
_cell.length_b   1.000
_cell.length_c   1.000
_cell.angle_alpha   90.00
_cell.angle_beta   90.00
_cell.angle_gamma   90.00
#
_symmetry.space_group_name_H-M   'P 1'
#
loop_
_entity.id
_entity.type
_entity.pdbx_description
1 polymer ?
#
loop_
_entity_poly.entity_id
_entity_poly.type
_entity_poly.pdbx_seq_one_letter_code
_entity_poly.pdbx_strand_id
1 'polypeptide(L)'
;MPGRTQGPGASGFAALRPLDAAVLLLAAAGLWWLWQGASARLTYHWNWAAIPQFLAYADADGTVHAGRLATGLFATIRLSLWSGLLALLLGTAAGLMRVSPRLFLRLCGGTYVLAVRNTPPLVLIFLIFYFLSGQLIAALGLDAAISALPAWLLGPAEVLLGPAGQMPAFLTAIATLGLIEGAYVAEIVRAGVQSVERGQWDAAAALGLPRWRALVHVVLPQAFRRMVPALTGQFVSTVKDSAIVSVISVPELTFQAQELVSATYLSFEVWTLVFLLYLALGLPCSLAARALEKRLARSDRTEHPGPQHPPTHQEDSPMALTGNWFSRMFGKTSQVPAPGAEANRSNPMAPVVKVYALSTCIHCKKAKEYLDQCGVQYECVHVDQLTGDERKLTVEEVKKFNPSVSFPTIIINGETVVGFNQEKIDEALKK
;
A
#
# COMPACT_ATOMS: atom_id res chain seq x y z
N MET A 1 49.99 21.57 12.88
CA MET A 1 48.54 21.43 13.09
C MET A 1 47.86 21.17 11.75
N PRO A 2 46.87 20.26 11.73
CA PRO A 2 46.37 19.53 10.55
C PRO A 2 45.35 20.39 9.78
N GLY A 3 44.95 20.13 8.53
CA GLY A 3 44.85 18.90 7.74
C GLY A 3 43.50 18.98 7.04
N ARG A 4 43.45 19.44 5.78
CA ARG A 4 42.22 19.50 4.99
C ARG A 4 42.00 18.14 4.35
N THR A 5 41.04 17.40 4.89
CA THR A 5 40.64 16.07 4.45
C THR A 5 39.95 16.12 3.10
N GLN A 6 40.29 15.11 2.30
CA GLN A 6 39.76 14.75 1.00
C GLN A 6 38.24 14.55 1.06
N GLY A 7 37.55 14.90 -0.03
CA GLY A 7 36.11 14.64 -0.19
C GLY A 7 35.79 13.14 -0.22
N PRO A 8 34.56 12.72 0.10
CA PRO A 8 34.19 11.33 0.02
C PRO A 8 33.99 10.95 -1.45
N GLY A 9 34.93 10.14 -1.94
CA GLY A 9 34.90 9.48 -3.22
C GLY A 9 33.79 8.45 -3.34
N ALA A 10 33.54 8.09 -4.59
CA ALA A 10 32.73 6.96 -4.99
C ALA A 10 33.35 5.64 -4.48
N SER A 11 32.56 4.84 -3.77
CA SER A 11 32.54 3.35 -3.73
C SER A 11 31.89 2.88 -2.42
N GLY A 12 31.06 1.86 -2.50
CA GLY A 12 30.52 1.23 -1.30
C GLY A 12 29.39 0.26 -1.59
N PHE A 13 29.72 -0.92 -2.12
CA PHE A 13 28.97 -2.10 -1.71
C PHE A 13 29.10 -2.16 -0.18
N ALA A 14 28.00 -1.90 0.54
CA ALA A 14 28.00 -1.95 1.99
C ALA A 14 28.50 -3.34 2.43
N ALA A 15 29.59 -3.39 3.19
CA ALA A 15 30.13 -4.64 3.69
C ALA A 15 29.05 -5.36 4.51
N LEU A 16 28.74 -6.60 4.12
CA LEU A 16 27.76 -7.47 4.78
C LEU A 16 28.11 -7.56 6.27
N ARG A 17 27.18 -7.19 7.15
CA ARG A 17 27.39 -7.38 8.59
C ARG A 17 27.34 -8.88 8.89
N PRO A 18 28.05 -9.37 9.92
CA PRO A 18 28.03 -10.81 10.28
C PRO A 18 26.61 -11.31 10.58
N LEU A 19 25.71 -10.43 11.05
CA LEU A 19 24.30 -10.73 11.24
C LEU A 19 23.54 -10.89 9.91
N ASP A 20 23.82 -10.06 8.91
CA ASP A 20 23.21 -10.16 7.58
C ASP A 20 23.66 -11.46 6.89
N ALA A 21 24.94 -11.81 7.03
CA ALA A 21 25.48 -13.08 6.54
C ALA A 21 24.85 -14.29 7.26
N ALA A 22 24.68 -14.24 8.58
CA ALA A 22 24.02 -15.30 9.33
C ALA A 22 22.54 -15.48 8.91
N VAL A 23 21.81 -14.38 8.68
CA VAL A 23 20.43 -14.42 8.19
C VAL A 23 20.37 -15.01 6.78
N LEU A 24 21.28 -14.62 5.88
CA LEU A 24 21.35 -15.17 4.53
C LEU A 24 21.71 -16.66 4.53
N LEU A 25 22.63 -17.09 5.40
CA LEU A 25 22.99 -18.50 5.54
C LEU A 25 21.84 -19.33 6.12
N LEU A 26 21.10 -18.81 7.12
CA LEU A 26 19.92 -19.48 7.65
C LEU A 26 18.80 -19.57 6.61
N ALA A 27 18.59 -18.51 5.81
CA ALA A 27 17.64 -18.54 4.71
C ALA A 27 18.05 -19.55 3.63
N ALA A 28 19.33 -19.58 3.25
CA ALA A 28 19.86 -20.55 2.30
C ALA A 28 19.78 -21.99 2.82
N ALA A 29 20.08 -22.23 4.09
CA ALA A 29 19.95 -23.53 4.74
C ALA A 29 18.48 -23.97 4.83
N GLY A 30 17.56 -23.04 5.10
CA GLY A 30 16.12 -23.28 5.07
C GLY A 30 15.63 -23.64 3.67
N LEU A 31 16.05 -22.91 2.64
CA LEU A 31 15.74 -23.21 1.24
C LEU A 31 16.33 -24.56 0.81
N TRP A 32 17.55 -24.88 1.23
CA TRP A 32 18.18 -26.18 0.96
C TRP A 32 17.45 -27.32 1.66
N TRP A 33 17.05 -27.13 2.92
CA TRP A 33 16.27 -28.13 3.67
C TRP A 33 14.90 -28.36 3.04
N LEU A 34 14.23 -27.29 2.60
CA LEU A 34 12.96 -27.39 1.86
C LEU A 34 13.16 -28.09 0.52
N TRP A 35 14.24 -27.77 -0.21
CA TRP A 35 14.58 -28.42 -1.47
C TRP A 35 14.81 -29.92 -1.29
N GLN A 36 15.63 -30.30 -0.31
CA GLN A 36 15.88 -31.68 0.08
C GLN A 36 14.59 -32.41 0.48
N GLY A 37 13.76 -31.76 1.30
CA GLY A 37 12.47 -32.29 1.73
C GLY A 37 11.51 -32.51 0.55
N ALA A 38 11.48 -31.57 -0.40
CA ALA A 38 10.71 -31.70 -1.63
C ALA A 38 11.26 -32.83 -2.51
N SER A 39 12.57 -32.87 -2.77
CA SER A 39 13.19 -33.88 -3.64
C SER A 39 13.16 -35.30 -3.06
N ALA A 40 13.17 -35.45 -1.74
CA ALA A 40 13.19 -36.75 -1.09
C ALA A 40 11.79 -37.32 -0.81
N ARG A 41 10.77 -36.45 -0.63
CA ARG A 41 9.39 -36.87 -0.29
C ARG A 41 8.45 -36.89 -1.49
N LEU A 42 8.75 -36.14 -2.55
CA LEU A 42 7.99 -36.17 -3.79
C LEU A 42 8.71 -37.11 -4.75
N THR A 43 8.04 -38.18 -5.20
CA THR A 43 8.47 -38.97 -6.36
C THR A 43 8.28 -38.16 -7.65
N TYR A 44 8.98 -37.03 -7.74
CA TYR A 44 8.86 -36.06 -8.83
C TYR A 44 10.17 -36.01 -9.61
N HIS A 45 10.08 -36.29 -10.91
CA HIS A 45 11.22 -36.24 -11.81
C HIS A 45 11.30 -34.85 -12.45
N TRP A 46 12.27 -34.07 -11.98
CA TRP A 46 12.50 -32.72 -12.48
C TRP A 46 12.92 -32.73 -13.95
N ASN A 47 12.23 -31.97 -14.80
CA ASN A 47 12.49 -31.89 -16.25
C ASN A 47 12.64 -30.43 -16.72
N TRP A 48 13.69 -29.76 -16.24
CA TRP A 48 14.02 -28.39 -16.63
C TRP A 48 14.37 -28.23 -18.12
N ALA A 49 14.72 -29.31 -18.81
CA ALA A 49 15.00 -29.31 -20.25
C ALA A 49 13.75 -29.01 -21.10
N ALA A 50 12.56 -29.24 -20.56
CA ALA A 50 11.30 -28.93 -21.23
C ALA A 50 10.96 -27.43 -21.22
N ILE A 51 11.58 -26.61 -20.34
CA ILE A 51 11.18 -25.21 -20.17
C ILE A 51 11.43 -24.32 -21.40
N PRO A 52 12.60 -24.36 -22.07
CA PRO A 52 12.89 -23.47 -23.19
C PRO A 52 11.84 -23.52 -24.29
N GLN A 53 11.29 -24.71 -24.60
CA GLN A 53 10.26 -24.89 -25.62
C GLN A 53 8.95 -24.15 -25.30
N PHE A 54 8.67 -23.89 -24.02
CA PHE A 54 7.48 -23.17 -23.56
C PHE A 54 7.62 -21.65 -23.66
N LEU A 55 8.86 -21.15 -23.78
CA LEU A 55 9.18 -19.75 -24.00
C LEU A 55 9.31 -19.44 -25.49
N ALA A 56 10.05 -20.27 -26.24
CA ALA A 56 10.19 -20.15 -27.68
C ALA A 56 10.49 -21.52 -28.29
N TYR A 57 9.90 -21.80 -29.43
CA TYR A 57 10.21 -23.00 -30.22
C TYR A 57 10.43 -22.59 -31.67
N ALA A 58 11.35 -23.27 -32.35
CA ALA A 58 11.55 -23.12 -33.79
C ALA A 58 10.78 -24.22 -34.50
N ASP A 59 10.01 -23.86 -35.52
CA ASP A 59 9.36 -24.85 -36.39
C ASP A 59 10.39 -25.51 -37.32
N ALA A 60 9.98 -26.57 -38.04
CA ALA A 60 10.81 -27.27 -39.02
C ALA A 60 11.38 -26.34 -40.11
N ASP A 61 10.70 -25.22 -40.39
CA ASP A 61 11.11 -24.20 -41.35
C ASP A 61 12.11 -23.16 -40.78
N GLY A 62 12.53 -23.31 -39.52
CA GLY A 62 13.49 -22.43 -38.84
C GLY A 62 12.90 -21.12 -38.32
N THR A 63 11.59 -20.89 -38.48
CA THR A 63 10.88 -19.73 -37.91
C THR A 63 10.69 -19.91 -36.41
N VAL A 64 11.10 -18.90 -35.64
CA VAL A 64 10.94 -18.91 -34.17
C VAL A 64 9.56 -18.38 -33.80
N HIS A 65 8.76 -19.23 -33.17
CA HIS A 65 7.45 -18.88 -32.64
C HIS A 65 7.51 -18.70 -31.12
N ALA A 66 6.69 -17.78 -30.61
CA ALA A 66 6.53 -17.60 -29.17
C ALA A 66 5.86 -18.85 -28.57
N GLY A 67 6.48 -19.42 -27.55
CA GLY A 67 5.91 -20.54 -26.80
C GLY A 67 4.70 -20.11 -25.98
N ARG A 68 3.94 -21.08 -25.46
CA ARG A 68 2.68 -20.81 -24.74
C ARG A 68 2.83 -19.80 -23.60
N LEU A 69 3.89 -19.90 -22.80
CA LEU A 69 4.12 -18.98 -21.68
C LEU A 69 4.53 -17.58 -22.16
N ALA A 70 5.26 -17.47 -23.26
CA ALA A 70 5.57 -16.17 -23.86
C ALA A 70 4.32 -15.49 -24.44
N THR A 71 3.45 -16.24 -25.13
CA THR A 71 2.17 -15.70 -25.63
C THR A 71 1.27 -15.22 -24.49
N GLY A 72 1.20 -15.98 -23.38
CA GLY A 72 0.51 -15.60 -22.16
C GLY A 72 1.11 -14.35 -21.51
N LEU A 73 2.44 -14.24 -21.44
CA LEU A 73 3.12 -13.04 -20.93
C LEU A 73 2.75 -11.78 -21.73
N PHE A 74 2.75 -11.87 -23.07
CA PHE A 74 2.31 -10.75 -23.90
C PHE A 74 0.84 -10.42 -23.69
N ALA A 75 -0.02 -11.42 -23.48
CA ALA A 75 -1.43 -11.19 -23.15
C ALA A 75 -1.58 -10.48 -21.80
N THR A 76 -0.82 -10.88 -20.77
CA THR A 76 -0.79 -10.21 -19.46
C THR A 76 -0.37 -8.74 -19.58
N ILE A 77 0.67 -8.44 -20.37
CA ILE A 77 1.11 -7.05 -20.63
C ILE A 77 -0.01 -6.23 -21.27
N ARG A 78 -0.61 -6.74 -22.35
CA ARG A 78 -1.70 -6.07 -23.07
C ARG A 78 -2.92 -5.85 -22.18
N LEU A 79 -3.31 -6.88 -21.42
CA LEU A 79 -4.43 -6.83 -20.48
C LEU A 79 -4.20 -5.75 -19.41
N SER A 80 -3.00 -5.70 -18.83
CA SER A 80 -2.64 -4.75 -17.78
C SER A 80 -2.58 -3.30 -18.30
N LEU A 81 -2.09 -3.09 -19.51
CA LEU A 81 -2.03 -1.76 -20.13
C LEU A 81 -3.43 -1.22 -20.41
N TRP A 82 -4.30 -2.02 -21.04
CA TRP A 82 -5.65 -1.59 -21.38
C TRP A 82 -6.56 -1.44 -20.17
N SER A 83 -6.50 -2.39 -19.22
CA SER A 83 -7.26 -2.29 -17.97
C SER A 83 -6.78 -1.13 -17.13
N GLY A 84 -5.46 -0.89 -17.04
CA GLY A 84 -4.87 0.25 -16.36
C GLY A 84 -5.28 1.59 -16.97
N LEU A 85 -5.33 1.70 -18.30
CA LEU A 85 -5.81 2.90 -18.98
C LEU A 85 -7.29 3.17 -18.71
N LEU A 86 -8.12 2.12 -18.79
CA LEU A 86 -9.55 2.22 -18.49
C LEU A 86 -9.78 2.57 -17.01
N ALA A 87 -9.03 1.96 -16.10
CA ALA A 87 -9.05 2.25 -14.66
C ALA A 87 -8.65 3.70 -14.38
N LEU A 88 -7.64 4.23 -15.09
CA LEU A 88 -7.24 5.63 -14.96
C LEU A 88 -8.37 6.56 -15.38
N LEU A 89 -9.05 6.27 -16.48
CA LEU A 89 -10.17 7.07 -16.99
C LEU A 89 -11.38 7.02 -16.05
N LEU A 90 -11.87 5.82 -15.72
CA LEU A 90 -13.03 5.62 -14.85
C LEU A 90 -12.75 6.12 -13.43
N GLY A 91 -11.56 5.82 -12.91
CA GLY A 91 -11.13 6.23 -11.59
C GLY A 91 -10.97 7.73 -11.47
N THR A 92 -10.38 8.41 -12.47
CA THR A 92 -10.29 9.88 -12.45
C THR A 92 -11.67 10.52 -12.49
N ALA A 93 -12.57 10.03 -13.34
CA ALA A 93 -13.94 10.52 -13.39
C ALA A 93 -14.64 10.34 -12.02
N ALA A 94 -14.63 9.13 -11.45
CA ALA A 94 -15.25 8.83 -10.16
C ALA A 94 -14.60 9.59 -8.99
N GLY A 95 -13.27 9.76 -9.00
CA GLY A 95 -12.52 10.52 -8.01
C GLY A 95 -12.91 12.00 -8.02
N LEU A 96 -12.99 12.62 -9.21
CA LEU A 96 -13.44 14.00 -9.37
C LEU A 96 -14.91 14.19 -9.00
N MET A 97 -15.78 13.23 -9.34
CA MET A 97 -17.19 13.22 -8.92
C MET A 97 -17.31 13.28 -7.39
N ARG A 98 -16.42 12.61 -6.66
CA ARG A 98 -16.40 12.58 -5.18
C ARG A 98 -15.85 13.84 -4.52
N VAL A 99 -15.13 14.68 -5.26
CA VAL A 99 -14.68 16.01 -4.77
C VAL A 99 -15.63 17.13 -5.23
N SER A 100 -16.56 16.83 -6.13
CA SER A 100 -17.53 17.80 -6.65
C SER A 100 -18.42 18.38 -5.54
N PRO A 101 -18.80 19.67 -5.63
CA PRO A 101 -19.76 20.25 -4.69
C PRO A 101 -21.16 19.64 -4.81
N ARG A 102 -21.51 19.00 -5.94
CA ARG A 102 -22.84 18.43 -6.17
C ARG A 102 -23.00 17.11 -5.42
N LEU A 103 -23.99 17.04 -4.52
CA LEU A 103 -24.27 15.84 -3.72
C LEU A 103 -24.50 14.60 -4.59
N PHE A 104 -25.27 14.73 -5.68
CA PHE A 104 -25.54 13.62 -6.59
C PHE A 104 -24.27 12.97 -7.13
N LEU A 105 -23.32 13.77 -7.65
CA LEU A 105 -22.05 13.26 -8.17
C LEU A 105 -21.22 12.58 -7.07
N ARG A 106 -21.20 13.18 -5.88
CA ARG A 106 -20.51 12.59 -4.71
C ARG A 106 -21.08 11.23 -4.33
N LEU A 107 -22.41 11.10 -4.35
CA LEU A 107 -23.10 9.85 -4.06
C LEU A 107 -22.86 8.81 -5.15
N CYS A 108 -23.00 9.16 -6.44
CA CYS A 108 -22.75 8.21 -7.54
C CYS A 108 -21.32 7.65 -7.49
N GLY A 109 -20.30 8.53 -7.41
CA GLY A 109 -18.92 8.09 -7.30
C GLY A 109 -18.63 7.37 -5.98
N GLY A 110 -19.26 7.79 -4.89
CA GLY A 110 -19.15 7.16 -3.58
C GLY A 110 -19.68 5.73 -3.57
N THR A 111 -20.88 5.50 -4.10
CA THR A 111 -21.53 4.18 -4.17
C THR A 111 -20.72 3.21 -5.01
N TYR A 112 -20.25 3.64 -6.20
CA TYR A 112 -19.38 2.81 -7.03
C TYR A 112 -18.13 2.36 -6.28
N VAL A 113 -17.38 3.30 -5.70
CA VAL A 113 -16.14 2.98 -4.99
C VAL A 113 -16.40 2.13 -3.75
N LEU A 114 -17.45 2.44 -3.00
CA LEU A 114 -17.80 1.70 -1.79
C LEU A 114 -18.22 0.27 -2.14
N ALA A 115 -19.02 0.05 -3.18
CA ALA A 115 -19.44 -1.28 -3.59
C ALA A 115 -18.25 -2.12 -4.05
N VAL A 116 -17.40 -1.57 -4.93
CA VAL A 116 -16.27 -2.31 -5.50
C VAL A 116 -15.22 -2.64 -4.44
N ARG A 117 -14.78 -1.66 -3.64
CA ARG A 117 -13.67 -1.87 -2.68
C ARG A 117 -14.04 -2.70 -1.46
N ASN A 118 -15.34 -2.86 -1.16
CA ASN A 118 -15.81 -3.71 -0.07
C ASN A 118 -16.27 -5.10 -0.54
N THR A 119 -16.13 -5.41 -1.83
CA THR A 119 -16.46 -6.72 -2.38
C THR A 119 -15.17 -7.44 -2.80
N PRO A 120 -15.02 -8.75 -2.52
CA PRO A 120 -13.87 -9.51 -3.00
C PRO A 120 -13.73 -9.41 -4.54
N PRO A 121 -12.53 -9.09 -5.08
CA PRO A 121 -12.34 -8.91 -6.52
C PRO A 121 -12.75 -10.13 -7.36
N LEU A 122 -12.47 -11.33 -6.86
CA LEU A 122 -12.86 -12.59 -7.51
C LEU A 122 -14.37 -12.69 -7.73
N VAL A 123 -15.18 -12.29 -6.73
CA VAL A 123 -16.65 -12.34 -6.82
C VAL A 123 -17.15 -11.34 -7.87
N LEU A 124 -16.58 -10.13 -7.90
CA LEU A 124 -16.90 -9.13 -8.92
C LEU A 124 -16.55 -9.61 -10.32
N ILE A 125 -15.41 -10.28 -10.48
CA ILE A 125 -14.99 -10.84 -11.77
C ILE A 125 -16.01 -11.86 -12.26
N PHE A 126 -16.44 -12.79 -11.39
CA PHE A 126 -17.48 -13.76 -11.78
C PHE A 126 -18.82 -13.10 -12.10
N LEU A 127 -19.26 -12.13 -11.28
CA LEU A 127 -20.53 -11.45 -11.51
C LEU A 127 -20.52 -10.69 -12.84
N ILE A 128 -19.49 -9.89 -13.08
CA ILE A 128 -19.37 -9.10 -14.31
C ILE A 128 -19.20 -10.01 -15.52
N PHE A 129 -18.34 -11.02 -15.42
CA PHE A 129 -18.09 -11.92 -16.54
C PHE A 129 -19.32 -12.75 -16.90
N TYR A 130 -19.98 -13.41 -15.95
CA TYR A 130 -21.10 -14.29 -16.28
C TYR A 130 -22.40 -13.54 -16.57
N PHE A 131 -22.67 -12.41 -15.89
CA PHE A 131 -23.94 -11.69 -16.07
C PHE A 131 -23.84 -10.53 -17.05
N LEU A 132 -22.74 -9.77 -17.04
CA LEU A 132 -22.60 -8.54 -17.82
C LEU A 132 -21.88 -8.75 -19.16
N SER A 133 -21.03 -9.79 -19.29
CA SER A 133 -20.25 -10.02 -20.52
C SER A 133 -21.10 -10.18 -21.77
N GLY A 134 -22.04 -11.13 -21.76
CA GLY A 134 -22.89 -11.39 -22.92
C GLY A 134 -23.73 -10.17 -23.30
N GLN A 135 -24.20 -9.42 -22.30
CA GLN A 135 -24.94 -8.17 -22.50
C GLN A 135 -24.06 -7.08 -23.10
N LEU A 136 -22.80 -6.96 -22.64
CA LEU A 136 -21.85 -5.97 -23.14
C LEU A 136 -21.44 -6.27 -24.59
N ILE A 137 -21.14 -7.53 -24.90
CA ILE A 137 -20.78 -7.99 -26.25
C ILE A 137 -21.93 -7.72 -27.22
N ALA A 138 -23.16 -8.09 -26.83
CA ALA A 138 -24.36 -7.86 -27.64
C ALA A 138 -24.68 -6.37 -27.80
N ALA A 139 -24.63 -5.58 -26.71
CA ALA A 139 -24.98 -4.16 -26.74
C ALA A 139 -24.00 -3.32 -27.57
N LEU A 140 -22.70 -3.66 -27.54
CA LEU A 140 -21.69 -3.00 -28.35
C LEU A 140 -21.58 -3.57 -29.77
N GLY A 141 -22.30 -4.66 -30.07
CA GLY A 141 -22.22 -5.35 -31.37
C GLY A 141 -20.80 -5.83 -31.69
N LEU A 142 -20.04 -6.26 -30.67
CA LEU A 142 -18.61 -6.53 -30.78
C LEU A 142 -18.30 -7.63 -31.80
N ASP A 143 -19.11 -8.69 -31.85
CA ASP A 143 -18.93 -9.78 -32.82
C ASP A 143 -19.06 -9.29 -34.27
N ALA A 144 -20.06 -8.44 -34.52
CA ALA A 144 -20.27 -7.83 -35.84
C ALA A 144 -19.15 -6.84 -36.18
N ALA A 145 -18.71 -6.05 -35.20
CA ALA A 145 -17.63 -5.08 -35.38
C ALA A 145 -16.29 -5.75 -35.71
N ILE A 146 -15.93 -6.83 -34.99
CA ILE A 146 -14.70 -7.59 -35.22
C ILE A 146 -14.75 -8.29 -36.57
N SER A 147 -15.89 -8.90 -36.92
CA SER A 147 -16.07 -9.59 -38.21
C SER A 147 -16.07 -8.65 -39.41
N ALA A 148 -16.43 -7.38 -39.21
CA ALA A 148 -16.42 -6.34 -40.24
C ALA A 148 -15.06 -5.64 -40.37
N LEU A 149 -14.06 -5.98 -39.55
CA LEU A 149 -12.74 -5.36 -39.64
C LEU A 149 -12.07 -5.67 -40.98
N PRO A 150 -11.54 -4.65 -41.67
CA PRO A 150 -10.83 -4.89 -42.91
C PRO A 150 -9.52 -5.65 -42.65
N ALA A 151 -9.11 -6.50 -43.58
CA ALA A 151 -7.99 -7.42 -43.40
C ALA A 151 -6.67 -6.73 -42.99
N TRP A 152 -6.45 -5.50 -43.42
CA TRP A 152 -5.27 -4.71 -43.04
C TRP A 152 -5.25 -4.29 -41.56
N LEU A 153 -6.42 -4.20 -40.92
CA LEU A 153 -6.54 -3.84 -39.49
C LEU A 153 -6.51 -5.09 -38.59
N LEU A 154 -6.80 -6.28 -39.12
CA LEU A 154 -6.79 -7.53 -38.34
C LEU A 154 -5.40 -7.81 -37.75
N GLY A 155 -4.33 -7.66 -38.52
CA GLY A 155 -2.96 -7.87 -38.01
C GLY A 155 -2.62 -6.97 -36.81
N PRO A 156 -2.74 -5.63 -36.93
CA PRO A 156 -2.56 -4.72 -35.80
C PRO A 156 -3.50 -5.00 -34.62
N ALA A 157 -4.77 -5.35 -34.90
CA ALA A 157 -5.74 -5.67 -33.85
C ALA A 157 -5.34 -6.94 -33.10
N GLU A 158 -4.84 -7.97 -33.77
CA GLU A 158 -4.35 -9.19 -33.12
C GLU A 158 -3.13 -8.95 -32.22
N VAL A 159 -2.23 -8.07 -32.67
CA VAL A 159 -1.11 -7.64 -31.84
C VAL A 159 -1.63 -6.92 -30.59
N LEU A 160 -2.61 -6.04 -30.73
CA LEU A 160 -3.06 -5.14 -29.65
C LEU A 160 -4.04 -5.81 -28.65
N LEU A 161 -4.94 -6.63 -29.16
CA LEU A 161 -6.10 -7.19 -28.45
C LEU A 161 -6.05 -8.73 -28.34
N GLY A 162 -5.12 -9.38 -29.03
CA GLY A 162 -5.00 -10.84 -29.06
C GLY A 162 -5.78 -11.49 -30.21
N PRO A 163 -5.74 -12.84 -30.32
CA PRO A 163 -6.36 -13.56 -31.42
C PRO A 163 -7.86 -13.26 -31.57
N ALA A 164 -8.35 -13.11 -32.81
CA ALA A 164 -9.72 -12.68 -33.09
C ALA A 164 -10.80 -13.48 -32.33
N GLY A 165 -10.64 -14.80 -32.22
CA GLY A 165 -11.59 -15.67 -31.51
C GLY A 165 -11.65 -15.47 -29.99
N GLN A 166 -10.66 -14.81 -29.40
CA GLN A 166 -10.56 -14.55 -27.95
C GLN A 166 -10.76 -13.08 -27.59
N MET A 167 -10.86 -12.19 -28.59
CA MET A 167 -11.06 -10.76 -28.39
C MET A 167 -12.28 -10.41 -27.53
N PRO A 168 -13.46 -11.04 -27.69
CA PRO A 168 -14.62 -10.71 -26.84
C PRO A 168 -14.33 -10.94 -25.36
N ALA A 169 -13.81 -12.12 -25.01
CA ALA A 169 -13.43 -12.47 -23.64
C ALA A 169 -12.37 -11.50 -23.08
N PHE A 170 -11.36 -11.17 -23.90
CA PHE A 170 -10.31 -10.23 -23.55
C PHE A 170 -10.84 -8.80 -23.28
N LEU A 171 -11.76 -8.30 -24.11
CA LEU A 171 -12.39 -6.99 -23.91
C LEU A 171 -13.23 -6.95 -22.63
N THR A 172 -13.96 -8.03 -22.33
CA THR A 172 -14.64 -8.13 -21.03
C THR A 172 -13.69 -8.18 -19.85
N ALA A 173 -12.54 -8.85 -19.98
CA ALA A 173 -11.52 -8.84 -18.95
C ALA A 173 -10.98 -7.43 -18.70
N ILE A 174 -10.71 -6.67 -19.77
CA ILE A 174 -10.32 -5.26 -19.70
C ILE A 174 -11.38 -4.44 -18.97
N ALA A 175 -12.65 -4.58 -19.35
CA ALA A 175 -13.76 -3.86 -18.74
C ALA A 175 -13.91 -4.20 -17.24
N THR A 176 -13.82 -5.48 -16.91
CA THR A 176 -13.95 -5.99 -15.54
C THR A 176 -12.82 -5.50 -14.65
N LEU A 177 -11.56 -5.73 -15.05
CA LEU A 177 -10.40 -5.25 -14.30
C LEU A 177 -10.39 -3.72 -14.23
N GLY A 178 -10.67 -3.03 -15.34
CA GLY A 178 -10.70 -1.57 -15.38
C GLY A 178 -11.74 -0.97 -14.45
N LEU A 179 -12.90 -1.62 -14.29
CA LEU A 179 -13.93 -1.22 -13.34
C LEU A 179 -13.52 -1.49 -11.89
N ILE A 180 -12.84 -2.59 -11.61
CA ILE A 180 -12.35 -2.92 -10.27
C ILE A 180 -11.23 -1.96 -9.86
N GLU A 181 -10.18 -1.89 -10.68
CA GLU A 181 -9.00 -1.06 -10.47
C GLU A 181 -9.35 0.45 -10.49
N GLY A 182 -10.34 0.85 -11.29
CA GLY A 182 -10.85 2.21 -11.33
C GLY A 182 -11.35 2.71 -9.98
N ALA A 183 -11.87 1.83 -9.11
CA ALA A 183 -12.32 2.22 -7.78
C ALA A 183 -11.14 2.56 -6.85
N TYR A 184 -10.02 1.84 -6.99
CA TYR A 184 -8.78 2.15 -6.28
C TYR A 184 -8.15 3.44 -6.81
N VAL A 185 -8.12 3.63 -8.13
CA VAL A 185 -7.66 4.88 -8.74
C VAL A 185 -8.52 6.07 -8.30
N ALA A 186 -9.84 5.91 -8.18
CA ALA A 186 -10.73 6.97 -7.72
C ALA A 186 -10.39 7.46 -6.30
N GLU A 187 -9.92 6.57 -5.43
CA GLU A 187 -9.45 6.93 -4.09
C GLU A 187 -8.12 7.66 -4.13
N ILE A 188 -7.20 7.24 -5.00
CA ILE A 188 -5.93 7.93 -5.21
C ILE A 188 -6.20 9.36 -5.69
N VAL A 189 -7.09 9.53 -6.67
CA VAL A 189 -7.45 10.85 -7.21
C VAL A 189 -8.13 11.71 -6.14
N ARG A 190 -9.11 11.17 -5.42
CA ARG A 190 -9.78 11.90 -4.33
C ARG A 190 -8.79 12.32 -3.23
N ALA A 191 -7.94 11.40 -2.79
CA ALA A 191 -6.93 11.66 -1.75
C ALA A 191 -5.89 12.68 -2.22
N GLY A 192 -5.46 12.59 -3.49
CA GLY A 192 -4.52 13.54 -4.08
C GLY A 192 -5.08 14.96 -4.10
N VAL A 193 -6.34 15.15 -4.53
CA VAL A 193 -6.98 16.48 -4.53
C VAL A 193 -7.15 17.01 -3.10
N GLN A 194 -7.54 16.16 -2.14
CA GLN A 194 -7.71 16.56 -0.74
C GLN A 194 -6.39 16.83 -0.01
N SER A 195 -5.26 16.32 -0.52
CA SER A 195 -3.95 16.58 0.07
C SER A 195 -3.52 18.04 -0.07
N VAL A 196 -4.01 18.75 -1.11
CA VAL A 196 -3.67 20.15 -1.38
C VAL A 196 -4.22 21.03 -0.26
N GLU A 197 -3.38 21.93 0.24
CA GLU A 197 -3.71 22.79 1.38
C GLU A 197 -4.95 23.64 1.11
N ARG A 198 -5.80 23.81 2.13
CA ARG A 198 -7.03 24.62 2.01
C ARG A 198 -6.74 26.07 1.63
N GLY A 199 -5.60 26.64 2.04
CA GLY A 199 -5.19 27.99 1.65
C GLY A 199 -5.11 28.22 0.14
N GLN A 200 -4.77 27.20 -0.66
CA GLN A 200 -4.79 27.29 -2.12
C GLN A 200 -6.21 27.45 -2.68
N TRP A 201 -7.18 26.78 -2.06
CA TRP A 201 -8.59 26.92 -2.41
C TRP A 201 -9.14 28.28 -2.01
N ASP A 202 -8.79 28.75 -0.82
CA ASP A 202 -9.25 30.04 -0.29
C ASP A 202 -8.64 31.22 -1.05
N ALA A 203 -7.35 31.14 -1.41
CA ALA A 203 -6.68 32.14 -2.25
C ALA A 203 -7.30 32.21 -3.66
N ALA A 204 -7.57 31.06 -4.29
CA ALA A 204 -8.24 31.02 -5.59
C ALA A 204 -9.66 31.63 -5.51
N ALA A 205 -10.39 31.36 -4.42
CA ALA A 205 -11.70 31.95 -4.19
C ALA A 205 -11.64 33.47 -3.95
N ALA A 206 -10.63 33.97 -3.24
CA ALA A 206 -10.39 35.40 -3.03
C ALA A 206 -10.10 36.15 -4.34
N LEU A 207 -9.48 35.48 -5.32
CA LEU A 207 -9.29 35.98 -6.68
C LEU A 207 -10.54 35.86 -7.57
N GLY A 208 -11.69 35.44 -7.02
CA GLY A 208 -12.95 35.30 -7.75
C GLY A 208 -12.99 34.10 -8.71
N LEU A 209 -12.06 33.14 -8.59
CA LEU A 209 -12.07 31.96 -9.46
C LEU A 209 -13.21 31.01 -9.08
N PRO A 210 -14.07 30.61 -10.05
CA PRO A 210 -15.06 29.57 -9.80
C PRO A 210 -14.37 28.23 -9.49
N ARG A 211 -15.00 27.40 -8.65
CA ARG A 211 -14.42 26.13 -8.16
C ARG A 211 -13.82 25.24 -9.23
N TRP A 212 -14.41 25.18 -10.42
CA TRP A 212 -13.87 24.35 -11.52
C TRP A 212 -12.56 24.92 -12.09
N ARG A 213 -12.43 26.26 -12.19
CA ARG A 213 -11.18 26.91 -12.61
C ARG A 213 -10.11 26.74 -11.55
N ALA A 214 -10.45 26.94 -10.28
CA ALA A 214 -9.56 26.68 -9.16
C ALA A 214 -9.08 25.22 -9.15
N LEU A 215 -10.01 24.27 -9.36
CA LEU A 215 -9.68 22.86 -9.45
C LEU A 215 -8.69 22.60 -10.60
N VAL A 216 -8.98 23.02 -11.83
CA VAL A 216 -8.16 22.70 -13.01
C VAL A 216 -6.82 23.43 -13.03
N HIS A 217 -6.77 24.71 -12.66
CA HIS A 217 -5.58 25.56 -12.85
C HIS A 217 -4.69 25.65 -11.61
N VAL A 218 -5.25 25.48 -10.40
CA VAL A 218 -4.49 25.63 -9.15
C VAL A 218 -4.26 24.26 -8.51
N VAL A 219 -5.34 23.53 -8.27
CA VAL A 219 -5.30 22.34 -7.40
C VAL A 219 -4.83 21.10 -8.14
N LEU A 220 -5.40 20.80 -9.32
CA LEU A 220 -5.13 19.57 -10.06
C LEU A 220 -3.66 19.42 -10.48
N PRO A 221 -2.93 20.47 -10.91
CA PRO A 221 -1.51 20.35 -11.23
C PRO A 221 -0.65 19.98 -10.00
N GLN A 222 -0.97 20.56 -8.83
CA GLN A 222 -0.29 20.25 -7.57
C GLN A 222 -0.65 18.83 -7.09
N ALA A 223 -1.95 18.51 -7.13
CA ALA A 223 -2.48 17.23 -6.72
C ALA A 223 -1.94 16.09 -7.59
N PHE A 224 -1.84 16.28 -8.91
CA PHE A 224 -1.31 15.30 -9.86
C PHE A 224 0.09 14.85 -9.46
N ARG A 225 1.01 15.80 -9.16
CA ARG A 225 2.37 15.48 -8.72
C ARG A 225 2.40 14.59 -7.47
N ARG A 226 1.44 14.78 -6.56
CA ARG A 226 1.29 13.95 -5.34
C ARG A 226 0.60 12.61 -5.60
N MET A 227 -0.20 12.49 -6.66
CA MET A 227 -0.86 11.24 -7.04
C MET A 227 0.07 10.25 -7.77
N VAL A 228 1.06 10.74 -8.54
CA VAL A 228 1.90 9.89 -9.41
C VAL A 228 2.51 8.67 -8.69
N PRO A 229 3.08 8.78 -7.46
CA PRO A 229 3.63 7.62 -6.75
C PRO A 229 2.59 6.51 -6.53
N ALA A 230 1.40 6.90 -6.03
CA ALA A 230 0.31 5.99 -5.76
C ALA A 230 -0.28 5.40 -7.06
N LEU A 231 -0.44 6.21 -8.12
CA LEU A 231 -0.92 5.72 -9.42
C LEU A 231 0.03 4.69 -10.04
N THR A 232 1.34 4.90 -9.91
CA THR A 232 2.32 3.96 -10.44
C THR A 232 2.35 2.67 -9.62
N GLY A 233 2.23 2.78 -8.29
CA GLY A 233 2.04 1.61 -7.41
C GLY A 233 0.79 0.82 -7.76
N GLN A 234 -0.33 1.51 -8.06
CA GLN A 234 -1.56 0.86 -8.49
C GLN A 234 -1.39 0.12 -9.81
N PHE A 235 -0.72 0.71 -10.81
CA PHE A 235 -0.45 0.01 -12.07
C PHE A 235 0.36 -1.27 -11.87
N VAL A 236 1.35 -1.28 -10.97
CA VAL A 236 2.09 -2.50 -10.61
C VAL A 236 1.19 -3.54 -9.96
N SER A 237 0.19 -3.13 -9.17
CA SER A 237 -0.82 -4.04 -8.62
C SER A 237 -1.73 -4.59 -9.71
N THR A 238 -2.23 -3.75 -10.63
CA THR A 238 -3.06 -4.18 -11.77
C THR A 238 -2.39 -5.28 -12.59
N VAL A 239 -1.07 -5.20 -12.79
CA VAL A 239 -0.30 -6.26 -13.46
C VAL A 239 -0.43 -7.61 -12.75
N LYS A 240 -0.39 -7.62 -11.41
CA LYS A 240 -0.51 -8.85 -10.61
C LYS A 240 -1.96 -9.32 -10.54
N ASP A 241 -2.90 -8.39 -10.37
CA ASP A 241 -4.32 -8.69 -10.26
C ASP A 241 -4.90 -9.21 -11.59
N SER A 242 -4.23 -8.94 -12.71
CA SER A 242 -4.57 -9.53 -14.01
C SER A 242 -4.50 -11.06 -14.03
N ALA A 243 -3.73 -11.68 -13.13
CA ALA A 243 -3.68 -13.13 -12.97
C ALA A 243 -5.01 -13.74 -12.54
N ILE A 244 -5.86 -12.98 -11.82
CA ILE A 244 -7.15 -13.46 -11.31
C ILE A 244 -8.11 -13.79 -12.47
N VAL A 245 -7.92 -13.15 -13.62
CA VAL A 245 -8.74 -13.35 -14.81
C VAL A 245 -8.53 -14.74 -15.45
N SER A 246 -7.46 -15.46 -15.10
CA SER A 246 -7.26 -16.86 -15.50
C SER A 246 -8.44 -17.76 -15.12
N VAL A 247 -9.11 -17.44 -14.00
CA VAL A 247 -10.22 -18.25 -13.46
C VAL A 247 -11.46 -18.19 -14.37
N ILE A 248 -11.60 -17.15 -15.19
CA ILE A 248 -12.67 -17.02 -16.20
C ILE A 248 -12.17 -17.41 -17.62
N SER A 249 -11.12 -18.21 -17.69
CA SER A 249 -10.56 -18.77 -18.93
C SER A 249 -10.04 -17.75 -19.93
N VAL A 250 -9.59 -16.60 -19.45
CA VAL A 250 -8.92 -15.60 -20.29
C VAL A 250 -7.44 -16.01 -20.45
N PRO A 251 -6.92 -16.15 -21.67
CA PRO A 251 -5.62 -16.76 -21.94
C PRO A 251 -4.44 -15.82 -21.68
N GLU A 252 -4.26 -15.41 -20.43
CA GLU A 252 -3.07 -14.73 -19.92
C GLU A 252 -2.04 -15.73 -19.36
N LEU A 253 -0.92 -15.24 -18.83
CA LEU A 253 0.22 -16.06 -18.38
C LEU A 253 -0.17 -17.18 -17.40
N THR A 254 -1.00 -16.89 -16.41
CA THR A 254 -1.44 -17.85 -15.37
C THR A 254 -2.35 -18.92 -15.96
N PHE A 255 -3.26 -18.54 -16.86
CA PHE A 255 -4.10 -19.48 -17.59
C PHE A 255 -3.27 -20.44 -18.45
N GLN A 256 -2.33 -19.89 -19.23
CA GLN A 256 -1.43 -20.69 -20.07
C GLN A 256 -0.59 -21.66 -19.23
N ALA A 257 -0.15 -21.23 -18.05
CA ALA A 257 0.54 -22.07 -17.10
C ALA A 257 -0.33 -23.20 -16.57
N GLN A 258 -1.57 -22.91 -16.18
CA GLN A 258 -2.50 -23.91 -15.67
C GLN A 258 -2.83 -24.97 -16.73
N GLU A 259 -3.08 -24.55 -17.97
CA GLU A 259 -3.30 -25.46 -19.10
C GLU A 259 -2.06 -26.33 -19.33
N LEU A 260 -0.87 -25.73 -19.32
CA LEU A 260 0.38 -26.44 -19.54
C LEU A 260 0.68 -27.46 -18.43
N VAL A 261 0.45 -27.10 -17.16
CA VAL A 261 0.59 -28.02 -16.03
C VAL A 261 -0.42 -29.17 -16.13
N SER A 262 -1.66 -28.88 -16.55
CA SER A 262 -2.68 -29.92 -16.72
C SER A 262 -2.33 -30.92 -17.84
N ALA A 263 -1.64 -30.46 -18.89
CA ALA A 263 -1.27 -31.30 -20.03
C ALA A 263 0.04 -32.08 -19.82
N THR A 264 1.01 -31.49 -19.12
CA THR A 264 2.37 -32.05 -19.00
C THR A 264 2.70 -32.60 -17.62
N TYR A 265 1.88 -32.29 -16.61
CA TYR A 265 2.12 -32.55 -15.18
C TYR A 265 3.40 -31.91 -14.61
N LEU A 266 4.06 -31.01 -15.37
CA LEU A 266 5.28 -30.29 -14.97
C LEU A 266 4.98 -29.12 -14.04
N SER A 267 4.40 -29.41 -12.87
CA SER A 267 3.89 -28.40 -11.94
C SER A 267 4.99 -27.46 -11.42
N PHE A 268 6.10 -28.01 -10.92
CA PHE A 268 7.12 -27.21 -10.25
C PHE A 268 7.90 -26.31 -11.22
N GLU A 269 8.27 -26.84 -12.38
CA GLU A 269 8.99 -26.15 -13.45
C GLU A 269 8.16 -24.96 -13.97
N VAL A 270 6.90 -25.23 -14.32
CA VAL A 270 6.03 -24.21 -14.90
C VAL A 270 5.71 -23.12 -13.88
N TRP A 271 5.31 -23.46 -12.65
CA TRP A 271 5.01 -22.44 -11.64
C TRP A 271 6.23 -21.63 -11.21
N THR A 272 7.42 -22.25 -11.17
CA THR A 272 8.68 -21.54 -10.90
C THR A 272 9.00 -20.58 -12.05
N LEU A 273 8.84 -21.00 -13.30
CA LEU A 273 9.02 -20.10 -14.44
C LEU A 273 8.01 -18.95 -14.41
N VAL A 274 6.73 -19.23 -14.16
CA VAL A 274 5.67 -18.21 -14.06
C VAL A 274 5.99 -17.19 -12.97
N PHE A 275 6.45 -17.64 -11.80
CA PHE A 275 6.95 -16.77 -10.74
C PHE A 275 8.07 -15.85 -11.26
N LEU A 276 9.08 -16.41 -11.95
CA LEU A 276 10.17 -15.62 -12.52
C LEU A 276 9.70 -14.64 -13.60
N LEU A 277 8.72 -15.01 -14.42
CA LEU A 277 8.16 -14.15 -15.46
C LEU A 277 7.35 -12.98 -14.86
N TYR A 278 6.51 -13.24 -13.86
CA TYR A 278 5.81 -12.18 -13.12
C TYR A 278 6.79 -11.27 -12.38
N LEU A 279 7.87 -11.82 -11.83
CA LEU A 279 8.93 -11.05 -11.20
C LEU A 279 9.67 -10.18 -12.24
N ALA A 280 10.00 -10.73 -13.40
CA ALA A 280 10.61 -10.02 -14.52
C ALA A 280 9.71 -8.92 -15.08
N LEU A 281 8.38 -9.05 -14.95
CA LEU A 281 7.43 -8.01 -15.32
C LEU A 281 7.30 -6.93 -14.22
N GLY A 282 7.17 -7.35 -12.96
CA GLY A 282 6.90 -6.46 -11.83
C GLY A 282 8.12 -5.66 -11.34
N LEU A 283 9.33 -6.23 -11.37
CA LEU A 283 10.55 -5.56 -10.90
C LEU A 283 10.88 -4.33 -11.76
N PRO A 284 10.93 -4.39 -13.11
CA PRO A 284 11.18 -3.22 -13.93
C PRO A 284 10.13 -2.14 -13.72
N CYS A 285 8.84 -2.51 -13.63
CA CYS A 285 7.77 -1.56 -13.36
C CYS A 285 7.95 -0.87 -12.00
N SER A 286 8.32 -1.62 -10.96
CA SER A 286 8.58 -1.09 -9.61
C SER A 286 9.83 -0.19 -9.57
N LEU A 287 10.88 -0.53 -10.32
CA LEU A 287 12.09 0.28 -10.43
C LEU A 287 11.82 1.58 -11.22
N ALA A 288 11.06 1.49 -12.31
CA ALA A 288 10.60 2.64 -13.08
C ALA A 288 9.75 3.59 -12.22
N ALA A 289 8.85 3.04 -11.39
CA ALA A 289 8.07 3.81 -10.43
C ALA A 289 8.96 4.60 -9.45
N ARG A 290 9.93 3.92 -8.81
CA ARG A 290 10.89 4.56 -7.91
C ARG A 290 11.74 5.62 -8.61
N ALA A 291 12.12 5.40 -9.86
CA ALA A 291 12.87 6.37 -10.65
C ALA A 291 12.03 7.62 -10.94
N LEU A 292 10.75 7.45 -11.26
CA LEU A 292 9.79 8.53 -11.49
C LEU A 292 9.55 9.34 -10.20
N GLU A 293 9.32 8.66 -9.07
CA GLU A 293 9.17 9.29 -7.75
C GLU A 293 10.39 10.15 -7.38
N LYS A 294 11.61 9.64 -7.56
CA LYS A 294 12.84 10.38 -7.28
C LYS A 294 12.99 11.63 -8.15
N ARG A 295 12.53 11.60 -9.40
CA ARG A 295 12.55 12.75 -10.30
C ARG A 295 11.58 13.83 -9.84
N LEU A 296 10.38 13.45 -9.41
CA LEU A 296 9.37 14.38 -8.92
C LEU A 296 9.76 15.00 -7.56
N ALA A 297 10.32 14.22 -6.63
CA ALA A 297 10.74 14.70 -5.31
C ALA A 297 11.90 15.72 -5.36
N ARG A 298 12.70 15.75 -6.44
CA ARG A 298 13.74 16.77 -6.62
C ARG A 298 13.19 18.15 -6.94
N SER A 299 11.98 18.23 -7.51
CA SER A 299 11.33 19.50 -7.84
C SER A 299 10.79 20.24 -6.62
N ASP A 300 10.43 19.53 -5.55
CA ASP A 300 9.88 20.14 -4.32
C ASP A 300 10.95 20.79 -3.44
N ARG A 301 12.24 20.45 -3.61
CA ARG A 301 13.34 21.09 -2.83
C ARG A 301 13.73 22.46 -3.34
N THR A 302 13.30 22.85 -4.53
CA THR A 302 13.65 24.14 -5.16
C THR A 302 12.68 25.27 -4.83
N GLU A 303 11.55 24.99 -4.17
CA GLU A 303 10.62 26.03 -3.70
C GLU A 303 10.99 26.47 -2.28
N HIS A 304 11.60 27.65 -2.19
CA HIS A 304 11.84 28.53 -1.04
C HIS A 304 11.99 27.88 0.36
N PRO A 305 13.18 27.95 1.00
CA PRO A 305 13.22 27.84 2.46
C PRO A 305 12.44 29.03 3.03
N GLY A 306 11.24 28.78 3.57
CA GLY A 306 10.60 29.73 4.46
C GLY A 306 11.56 30.15 5.57
N PRO A 307 11.39 31.34 6.17
CA PRO A 307 12.35 31.92 7.10
C PRO A 307 12.75 30.87 8.15
N GLN A 308 14.04 30.51 8.13
CA GLN A 308 14.61 29.59 9.10
C GLN A 308 14.48 30.26 10.46
N HIS A 309 13.59 29.76 11.30
CA HIS A 309 13.65 30.08 12.72
C HIS A 309 15.04 29.65 13.20
N PRO A 310 15.78 30.53 13.91
CA PRO A 310 17.12 30.21 14.37
C PRO A 310 17.04 28.97 15.28
N PRO A 311 18.02 28.06 15.21
CA PRO A 311 18.06 26.90 16.08
C PRO A 311 18.14 27.39 17.52
N THR A 312 17.12 27.07 18.31
CA THR A 312 17.21 27.13 19.77
C THR A 312 18.41 26.29 20.17
N HIS A 313 19.40 26.93 20.80
CA HIS A 313 20.57 26.28 21.37
C HIS A 313 20.13 25.09 22.24
N GLN A 314 20.29 23.89 21.72
CA GLN A 314 20.18 22.66 22.49
C GLN A 314 21.61 22.27 22.83
N GLU A 315 21.96 22.41 24.10
CA GLU A 315 23.27 22.06 24.63
C GLU A 315 23.61 20.60 24.29
N ASP A 316 24.71 20.42 23.56
CA ASP A 316 25.29 19.12 23.23
C ASP A 316 25.82 18.43 24.50
N SER A 317 25.15 17.38 24.95
CA SER A 317 25.77 16.36 25.81
C SER A 317 26.41 15.26 24.95
N PRO A 318 27.65 14.84 25.25
CA PRO A 318 28.39 13.92 24.41
C PRO A 318 27.96 12.47 24.64
N MET A 319 28.26 11.62 23.64
CA MET A 319 28.21 10.14 23.65
C MET A 319 26.83 9.47 23.52
N ALA A 320 26.56 8.93 22.33
CA ALA A 320 26.50 7.47 22.12
C ALA A 320 26.30 7.14 20.62
N LEU A 321 27.39 7.20 19.86
CA LEU A 321 27.51 6.57 18.54
C LEU A 321 27.64 5.05 18.70
N THR A 322 26.57 4.35 19.07
CA THR A 322 26.44 2.88 18.93
C THR A 322 25.00 2.46 19.23
N GLY A 323 24.14 2.48 18.21
CA GLY A 323 22.71 2.14 18.37
C GLY A 323 22.18 1.36 17.18
N ASN A 324 22.20 0.04 17.31
CA ASN A 324 21.80 -0.96 16.33
C ASN A 324 20.42 -0.66 15.68
N TRP A 325 20.38 -0.53 14.35
CA TRP A 325 19.15 -0.24 13.57
C TRP A 325 18.03 -1.28 13.80
N PHE A 326 18.41 -2.50 14.17
CA PHE A 326 17.51 -3.62 14.40
C PHE A 326 16.65 -3.49 15.69
N SER A 327 17.11 -2.76 16.71
CA SER A 327 16.36 -2.56 17.98
C SER A 327 15.37 -1.40 17.94
N ARG A 328 15.31 -0.67 16.81
CA ARG A 328 14.28 0.35 16.53
C ARG A 328 13.04 -0.21 15.83
N MET A 329 13.17 -1.36 15.16
CA MET A 329 12.07 -1.99 14.41
C MET A 329 11.22 -2.92 15.29
N PHE A 330 11.81 -3.49 16.33
CA PHE A 330 11.12 -4.24 17.37
C PHE A 330 11.43 -3.56 18.70
N GLY A 331 10.41 -2.93 19.29
CA GLY A 331 10.54 -2.17 20.52
C GLY A 331 11.34 -2.95 21.56
N LYS A 332 12.27 -2.27 22.23
CA LYS A 332 12.96 -2.81 23.40
C LYS A 332 11.89 -3.35 24.36
N THR A 333 11.88 -4.65 24.59
CA THR A 333 11.37 -5.23 25.81
C THR A 333 12.19 -4.64 26.96
N SER A 334 11.64 -3.60 27.61
CA SER A 334 12.20 -3.15 28.87
C SER A 334 12.00 -4.27 29.87
N GLN A 335 13.10 -4.90 30.27
CA GLN A 335 13.15 -5.71 31.47
C GLN A 335 12.59 -4.90 32.63
N VAL A 336 11.49 -5.35 33.20
CA VAL A 336 11.00 -4.92 34.51
C VAL A 336 11.84 -5.68 35.55
N PRO A 337 12.52 -5.02 36.49
CA PRO A 337 13.13 -5.74 37.62
C PRO A 337 12.03 -6.21 38.58
N ALA A 338 12.26 -7.38 39.19
CA ALA A 338 11.38 -8.04 40.14
C ALA A 338 11.05 -7.16 41.38
N PRO A 339 9.91 -7.43 42.06
CA PRO A 339 9.44 -6.58 43.16
C PRO A 339 10.28 -6.84 44.42
N GLY A 340 10.90 -5.77 44.91
CA GLY A 340 11.65 -5.74 46.16
C GLY A 340 11.54 -4.35 46.76
N ALA A 341 11.20 -4.31 48.04
CA ALA A 341 10.89 -3.13 48.83
C ALA A 341 11.95 -2.02 48.76
N GLU A 342 11.50 -0.77 48.72
CA GLU A 342 11.92 0.25 49.69
C GLU A 342 11.07 1.52 49.52
N ALA A 343 10.32 1.82 50.58
CA ALA A 343 9.71 3.12 50.78
C ALA A 343 10.81 4.15 51.03
N ASN A 344 10.85 5.26 50.29
CA ASN A 344 11.44 6.48 50.82
C ASN A 344 10.69 7.73 50.35
N ARG A 345 10.37 8.55 51.35
CA ARG A 345 9.58 9.77 51.30
C ARG A 345 10.44 10.93 50.83
N SER A 346 9.91 11.80 49.96
CA SER A 346 10.10 13.27 50.05
C SER A 346 9.49 14.02 48.85
N ASN A 347 8.20 14.39 48.94
CA ASN A 347 7.68 15.73 48.58
C ASN A 347 6.16 15.81 48.90
N PRO A 348 5.69 16.59 49.90
CA PRO A 348 4.31 16.52 50.37
C PRO A 348 3.30 17.45 49.65
N MET A 349 3.54 17.85 48.40
CA MET A 349 2.60 18.75 47.67
C MET A 349 2.47 18.50 46.15
N ALA A 350 2.89 17.35 45.62
CA ALA A 350 2.60 17.02 44.23
C ALA A 350 1.16 16.47 44.09
N PRO A 351 0.34 16.99 43.15
CA PRO A 351 -0.99 16.43 42.91
C PRO A 351 -0.85 14.97 42.49
N VAL A 352 -1.60 14.08 43.14
CA VAL A 352 -1.61 12.65 42.79
C VAL A 352 -2.45 12.51 41.52
N VAL A 353 -1.79 12.59 40.36
CA VAL A 353 -2.45 12.45 39.06
C VAL A 353 -2.32 11.00 38.58
N LYS A 354 -3.44 10.33 38.37
CA LYS A 354 -3.48 8.96 37.83
C LYS A 354 -4.19 8.95 36.48
N VAL A 355 -3.55 8.38 35.46
CA VAL A 355 -4.04 8.34 34.09
C VAL A 355 -4.26 6.89 33.67
N TYR A 356 -5.50 6.53 33.39
CA TYR A 356 -5.83 5.26 32.74
C TYR A 356 -5.87 5.48 31.23
N ALA A 357 -5.01 4.77 30.50
CA ALA A 357 -4.78 4.96 29.08
C ALA A 357 -4.80 3.63 28.31
N LEU A 358 -5.02 3.73 26.99
CA LEU A 358 -4.77 2.64 26.04
C LEU A 358 -3.53 2.99 25.22
N SER A 359 -2.59 2.06 25.05
CA SER A 359 -1.34 2.28 24.32
C SER A 359 -1.54 2.68 22.85
N THR A 360 -2.68 2.30 22.26
CA THR A 360 -3.05 2.58 20.86
C THR A 360 -3.98 3.80 20.68
N CYS A 361 -4.48 4.41 21.76
CA CYS A 361 -5.47 5.48 21.66
C CYS A 361 -4.83 6.87 21.47
N ILE A 362 -5.24 7.58 20.40
CA ILE A 362 -4.72 8.92 20.09
C ILE A 362 -5.07 9.97 21.16
N HIS A 363 -6.23 9.88 21.79
CA HIS A 363 -6.64 10.80 22.86
C HIS A 363 -5.84 10.55 24.15
N CYS A 364 -5.45 9.30 24.42
CA CYS A 364 -4.57 8.97 25.53
C CYS A 364 -3.16 9.55 25.32
N LYS A 365 -2.64 9.46 24.08
CA LYS A 365 -1.35 10.06 23.74
C LYS A 365 -1.37 11.58 23.88
N LYS A 366 -2.39 12.25 23.36
CA LYS A 366 -2.56 13.71 23.50
C LYS A 366 -2.68 14.16 24.95
N ALA A 367 -3.41 13.41 25.78
CA ALA A 367 -3.53 13.72 27.21
C ALA A 367 -2.19 13.65 27.94
N LYS A 368 -1.37 12.63 27.64
CA LYS A 368 -0.02 12.48 28.21
C LYS A 368 0.91 13.61 27.76
N GLU A 369 0.97 13.87 26.45
CA GLU A 369 1.78 14.96 25.89
C GLU A 369 1.40 16.32 26.50
N TYR A 370 0.11 16.54 26.79
CA TYR A 370 -0.37 17.76 27.44
C TYR A 370 0.05 17.84 28.91
N LEU A 371 -0.10 16.76 29.69
CA LEU A 371 0.36 16.73 31.08
C LEU A 371 1.88 16.89 31.20
N ASP A 372 2.64 16.33 30.26
CA ASP A 372 4.09 16.51 30.16
C ASP A 372 4.45 17.99 29.88
N GLN A 373 3.68 18.67 29.00
CA GLN A 373 3.85 20.11 28.73
C GLN A 373 3.52 20.99 29.95
N CYS A 374 2.54 20.59 30.75
CA CYS A 374 2.20 21.26 32.01
C CYS A 374 3.22 20.99 33.14
N GLY A 375 4.20 20.09 32.92
CA GLY A 375 5.22 19.74 33.92
C GLY A 375 4.67 18.94 35.11
N VAL A 376 3.52 18.27 34.94
CA VAL A 376 2.85 17.54 36.02
C VAL A 376 3.34 16.09 36.06
N GLN A 377 3.73 15.60 37.24
CA GLN A 377 4.06 14.18 37.45
C GLN A 377 2.77 13.36 37.55
N TYR A 378 2.65 12.28 36.79
CA TYR A 378 1.48 11.39 36.81
C TYR A 378 1.86 9.91 36.75
N GLU A 379 1.02 9.07 37.35
CA GLU A 379 1.08 7.62 37.22
C GLU A 379 0.21 7.18 36.03
N CYS A 380 0.78 6.47 35.06
CA CYS A 380 0.06 6.03 33.86
C CYS A 380 -0.13 4.51 33.84
N VAL A 381 -1.38 4.06 33.86
CA VAL A 381 -1.75 2.64 33.77
C VAL A 381 -2.27 2.35 32.37
N HIS A 382 -1.54 1.52 31.62
CA HIS A 382 -1.93 1.07 30.28
C HIS A 382 -2.84 -0.16 30.37
N VAL A 383 -4.16 0.07 30.33
CA VAL A 383 -5.18 -0.98 30.59
C VAL A 383 -5.18 -2.09 29.54
N ASP A 384 -4.73 -1.80 28.32
CA ASP A 384 -4.58 -2.77 27.23
C ASP A 384 -3.34 -3.64 27.33
N GLN A 385 -2.35 -3.26 28.14
CA GLN A 385 -1.13 -4.03 28.35
C GLN A 385 -1.22 -4.98 29.56
N LEU A 386 -2.27 -4.85 30.38
CA LEU A 386 -2.54 -5.74 31.51
C LEU A 386 -3.17 -7.06 31.05
N THR A 387 -2.78 -8.18 31.68
CA THR A 387 -3.27 -9.52 31.34
C THR A 387 -4.12 -10.13 32.46
N GLY A 388 -5.14 -10.92 32.09
CA GLY A 388 -5.90 -11.76 33.04
C GLY A 388 -6.68 -10.97 34.08
N ASP A 389 -6.44 -11.29 35.36
CA ASP A 389 -7.21 -10.76 36.50
C ASP A 389 -6.81 -9.33 36.89
N GLU A 390 -5.56 -8.92 36.64
CA GLU A 390 -5.11 -7.53 36.84
C GLU A 390 -5.92 -6.56 35.98
N ARG A 391 -6.15 -6.91 34.71
CA ARG A 391 -6.98 -6.10 33.80
C ARG A 391 -8.42 -5.99 34.28
N LYS A 392 -9.01 -7.06 34.83
CA LYS A 392 -10.39 -7.05 35.33
C LYS A 392 -10.50 -6.11 36.55
N LEU A 393 -9.58 -6.23 37.50
CA LEU A 393 -9.54 -5.39 38.69
C LEU A 393 -9.35 -3.91 38.33
N THR A 394 -8.45 -3.60 37.38
CA THR A 394 -8.25 -2.23 36.90
C THR A 394 -9.49 -1.69 36.18
N VAL A 395 -10.17 -2.50 35.36
CA VAL A 395 -11.41 -2.07 34.71
C VAL A 395 -12.54 -1.85 35.72
N GLU A 396 -12.64 -2.67 36.76
CA GLU A 396 -13.59 -2.46 37.87
C GLU A 396 -13.27 -1.21 38.69
N GLU A 397 -11.98 -0.90 38.90
CA GLU A 397 -11.54 0.36 39.51
C GLU A 397 -11.96 1.56 38.65
N VAL A 398 -11.67 1.52 37.34
CA VAL A 398 -12.07 2.58 36.40
C VAL A 398 -13.58 2.77 36.36
N LYS A 399 -14.37 1.69 36.43
CA LYS A 399 -15.84 1.75 36.47
C LYS A 399 -16.40 2.57 37.64
N LYS A 400 -15.68 2.64 38.77
CA LYS A 400 -16.09 3.47 39.92
C LYS A 400 -16.06 4.96 39.61
N PHE A 401 -15.13 5.39 38.77
CA PHE A 401 -14.94 6.79 38.39
C PHE A 401 -15.62 7.13 37.05
N ASN A 402 -15.69 6.15 36.15
CA ASN A 402 -16.26 6.30 34.82
C ASN A 402 -17.08 5.05 34.44
N PRO A 403 -18.41 5.08 34.62
CA PRO A 403 -19.30 3.96 34.30
C PRO A 403 -19.25 3.54 32.82
N SER A 404 -18.85 4.46 31.92
CA SER A 404 -18.76 4.20 30.48
C SER A 404 -17.44 3.56 30.03
N VAL A 405 -16.44 3.45 30.92
CA VAL A 405 -15.11 2.86 30.65
C VAL A 405 -14.45 3.44 29.39
N SER A 406 -14.57 4.77 29.24
CA SER A 406 -13.97 5.51 28.12
C SER A 406 -12.57 6.01 28.50
N PHE A 407 -11.63 5.95 27.55
CA PHE A 407 -10.22 6.32 27.77
C PHE A 407 -9.83 7.53 26.90
N PRO A 408 -8.97 8.45 27.40
CA PRO A 408 -8.33 8.43 28.71
C PRO A 408 -9.29 8.77 29.86
N THR A 409 -9.10 8.15 31.03
CA THR A 409 -9.73 8.57 32.29
C THR A 409 -8.62 9.09 33.19
N ILE A 410 -8.67 10.37 33.53
CA ILE A 410 -7.64 11.08 34.29
C ILE A 410 -8.24 11.46 35.64
N ILE A 411 -7.54 11.13 36.73
CA ILE A 411 -7.93 11.48 38.09
C ILE A 411 -6.93 12.49 38.61
N ILE A 412 -7.39 13.70 38.95
CA ILE A 412 -6.57 14.80 39.49
C ILE A 412 -7.22 15.23 40.80
N ASN A 413 -6.52 15.09 41.93
CA ASN A 413 -7.01 15.53 43.24
C ASN A 413 -8.43 15.01 43.61
N GLY A 414 -8.82 13.83 43.10
CA GLY A 414 -10.14 13.23 43.31
C GLY A 414 -11.22 13.62 42.28
N GLU A 415 -10.94 14.58 41.41
CA GLU A 415 -11.80 14.96 40.28
C GLU A 415 -11.49 14.07 39.06
N THR A 416 -12.54 13.56 38.40
CA THR A 416 -12.41 12.65 37.26
C THR A 416 -12.66 13.40 35.95
N VAL A 417 -11.64 13.45 35.09
CA VAL A 417 -11.75 13.96 33.72
C VAL A 417 -11.79 12.79 32.74
N VAL A 418 -12.88 12.69 32.00
CA VAL A 418 -13.09 11.65 30.98
C VAL A 418 -12.83 12.23 29.59
N GLY A 419 -11.97 11.56 28.83
CA GLY A 419 -11.55 12.00 27.51
C GLY A 419 -10.44 13.06 27.53
N PHE A 420 -10.04 13.53 26.34
CA PHE A 420 -9.08 14.62 26.22
C PHE A 420 -9.82 15.95 26.03
N ASN A 421 -9.85 16.77 27.08
CA ASN A 421 -10.37 18.13 27.06
C ASN A 421 -9.44 19.05 27.87
N GLN A 422 -8.75 19.96 27.19
CA GLN A 422 -7.73 20.83 27.80
C GLN A 422 -8.30 21.75 28.89
N GLU A 423 -9.46 22.35 28.65
CA GLU A 423 -10.09 23.29 29.59
C GLU A 423 -10.42 22.61 30.93
N LYS A 424 -10.95 21.38 30.87
CA LYS A 424 -11.28 20.59 32.08
C LYS A 424 -10.05 20.10 32.83
N ILE A 425 -8.97 19.78 32.11
CA ILE A 425 -7.70 19.39 32.72
C ILE A 425 -7.09 20.60 33.44
N ASP A 426 -7.10 21.78 32.81
CA ASP A 426 -6.59 23.01 33.43
C ASP A 426 -7.39 23.44 34.65
N GLU A 427 -8.72 23.29 34.61
CA GLU A 427 -9.59 23.56 35.76
C GLU A 427 -9.29 22.63 36.94
N ALA A 428 -9.11 21.33 36.66
CA ALA A 428 -8.79 20.33 37.67
C ALA A 428 -7.37 20.49 38.24
N LEU A 429 -6.41 21.01 37.46
CA LEU A 429 -5.04 21.28 37.93
C LEU A 429 -4.91 22.57 38.76
N LYS A 430 -5.85 23.50 38.64
CA LYS A 430 -5.86 24.77 39.40
C LYS A 430 -6.49 24.66 40.79
N LYS A 431 -7.21 23.57 41.06
CA LYS A 431 -7.81 23.24 42.36
C LYS A 431 -6.86 22.38 43.19
#